data_AF-A0A4R4G5N5-F1
#
_entry.id   AF-A0A4R4G5N5-F1
#
_cell.length_a   1.000
_cell.length_b   1.000
_cell.length_c   1.000
_cell.angle_alpha   90.00
_cell.angle_beta   90.00
_cell.angle_gamma   90.00
#
_symmetry.space_group_name_H-M   'P 1'
#
loop_
_entity.id
_entity.type
_entity.pdbx_description
1 polymer ?
#
loop_
_entity_poly.entity_id
_entity_poly.type
_entity_poly.pdbx_seq_one_letter_code
_entity_poly.pdbx_strand_id
1 'polypeptide(L)'
;MKNTTIALIALLSAVTLIHADPAPFGMQIGKATAADVKAKYSIKEAGVNKYSKGAMYELDPSELSLEGLHSATIVFGSDGKLQAVLSTLSKDKFDYLFGTLKKKYKLVNSSIPFVGDKYVKFIDGNTEITLNAPHMSFEMDMNYVDKNLMKKFKQQTANEQQQKKNKEASQL
;
A
#
# COMPACT_ATOMS: atom_id res chain seq x y z
N MET A 1 31.62 -54.75 -28.24
CA MET A 1 32.04 -53.42 -27.73
C MET A 1 30.77 -52.67 -27.37
N LYS A 2 30.51 -52.41 -26.09
CA LYS A 2 29.25 -51.81 -25.61
C LYS A 2 29.43 -50.29 -25.59
N ASN A 3 28.69 -49.58 -26.43
CA ASN A 3 28.65 -48.12 -26.44
C ASN A 3 27.72 -47.65 -25.32
N THR A 4 28.30 -47.11 -24.26
CA THR A 4 27.53 -46.50 -23.16
C THR A 4 27.21 -45.07 -23.52
N THR A 5 25.98 -44.79 -23.93
CA THR A 5 25.48 -43.43 -24.13
C THR A 5 25.18 -42.82 -22.77
N ILE A 6 25.94 -41.81 -22.35
CA ILE A 6 25.66 -41.01 -21.15
C ILE A 6 24.58 -39.99 -21.52
N ALA A 7 23.39 -40.13 -20.97
CA ALA A 7 22.32 -39.12 -21.08
C ALA A 7 22.57 -38.01 -20.05
N LEU A 8 22.85 -36.80 -20.52
CA LEU A 8 23.01 -35.61 -19.70
C LEU A 8 21.61 -35.02 -19.41
N ILE A 9 21.12 -35.18 -18.18
CA ILE A 9 19.86 -34.56 -17.72
C ILE A 9 20.18 -33.14 -17.25
N ALA A 10 19.84 -32.14 -18.06
CA ALA A 10 19.88 -30.74 -17.65
C ALA A 10 18.66 -30.44 -16.77
N LEU A 11 18.87 -30.29 -15.45
CA LEU A 11 17.86 -29.72 -14.55
C LEU A 11 17.71 -28.22 -14.87
N LEU A 12 16.66 -27.86 -15.60
CA LEU A 12 16.21 -26.47 -15.71
C LEU A 12 15.53 -26.09 -14.39
N SER A 13 16.28 -25.51 -13.46
CA SER A 13 15.72 -24.86 -12.28
C SER A 13 15.00 -23.59 -12.74
N ALA A 14 13.67 -23.65 -12.84
CA ALA A 14 12.83 -22.48 -13.02
C ALA A 14 12.97 -21.59 -11.77
N VAL A 15 13.85 -20.58 -11.84
CA VAL A 15 13.91 -19.55 -10.82
C VAL A 15 12.60 -18.79 -10.92
N THR A 16 11.67 -19.06 -10.01
CA THR A 16 10.50 -18.21 -9.85
C THR A 16 11.02 -16.86 -9.40
N LEU A 17 11.00 -15.86 -10.28
CA LEU A 17 11.16 -14.47 -9.90
C LEU A 17 10.06 -14.16 -8.89
N ILE A 18 10.39 -14.21 -7.60
CA ILE A 18 9.53 -13.66 -6.56
C ILE A 18 9.51 -12.17 -6.84
N HIS A 19 8.45 -11.71 -7.49
CA HIS A 19 8.26 -10.29 -7.73
C HIS A 19 8.14 -9.62 -6.37
N ALA A 20 9.13 -8.83 -6.01
CA ALA A 20 9.12 -8.11 -4.75
C ALA A 20 7.94 -7.14 -4.75
N ASP A 21 7.17 -7.15 -3.66
CA ASP A 21 6.15 -6.13 -3.42
C ASP A 21 6.76 -4.72 -3.48
N PRO A 22 5.97 -3.68 -3.79
CA PRO A 22 6.43 -2.30 -3.80
C PRO A 22 7.17 -1.89 -2.54
N ALA A 23 8.18 -1.04 -2.73
CA ALA A 23 8.95 -0.44 -1.64
C ALA A 23 8.82 1.09 -1.63
N PRO A 24 7.63 1.64 -1.29
CA PRO A 24 7.48 3.09 -1.13
C PRO A 24 8.49 3.62 -0.11
N PHE A 25 9.19 4.69 -0.47
CA PHE A 25 10.27 5.28 0.35
C PHE A 25 11.34 4.27 0.78
N GLY A 26 11.60 3.24 -0.04
CA GLY A 26 12.59 2.21 0.26
C GLY A 26 12.19 1.23 1.38
N MET A 27 10.89 1.19 1.73
CA MET A 27 10.31 0.28 2.72
C MET A 27 9.40 -0.73 2.03
N GLN A 28 9.85 -1.99 1.89
CA GLN A 28 9.10 -3.02 1.18
C GLN A 28 7.84 -3.47 1.96
N ILE A 29 6.67 -3.38 1.33
CA ILE A 29 5.41 -3.90 1.87
C ILE A 29 5.53 -5.43 2.08
N GLY A 30 4.96 -5.92 3.19
CA GLY A 30 5.00 -7.33 3.57
C GLY A 30 6.35 -7.83 4.10
N LYS A 31 7.38 -6.96 4.19
CA LYS A 31 8.74 -7.35 4.58
C LYS A 31 9.41 -6.42 5.60
N ALA A 32 9.37 -5.11 5.38
CA ALA A 32 10.07 -4.16 6.24
C ALA A 32 9.56 -4.20 7.68
N THR A 33 10.44 -4.04 8.65
CA THR A 33 10.14 -4.02 10.09
C THR A 33 10.31 -2.62 10.67
N ALA A 34 9.80 -2.38 11.88
CA ALA A 34 10.01 -1.11 12.57
C ALA A 34 11.51 -0.81 12.81
N ALA A 35 12.34 -1.84 13.00
CA ALA A 35 13.78 -1.69 13.15
C ALA A 35 14.42 -1.20 11.84
N ASP A 36 14.02 -1.77 10.69
CA ASP A 36 14.52 -1.36 9.37
C ASP A 36 14.18 0.11 9.07
N VAL A 37 13.01 0.57 9.51
CA VAL A 37 12.59 1.96 9.32
C VAL A 37 13.35 2.89 10.25
N LYS A 38 13.47 2.56 11.55
CA LYS A 38 14.22 3.37 12.53
C LYS A 38 15.70 3.52 12.18
N ALA A 39 16.26 2.59 11.41
CA ALA A 39 17.63 2.70 10.91
C ALA A 39 17.80 3.77 9.80
N LYS A 40 16.71 4.21 9.17
CA LYS A 40 16.72 5.13 8.02
C LYS A 40 16.01 6.45 8.29
N TYR A 41 15.00 6.44 9.15
CA TYR A 41 14.08 7.56 9.37
C TYR A 41 13.81 7.78 10.85
N SER A 42 13.61 9.04 11.20
CA SER A 42 13.01 9.46 12.46
C SER A 42 11.52 9.12 12.43
N ILE A 43 11.05 8.37 13.43
CA ILE A 43 9.64 7.97 13.51
C ILE A 43 9.03 8.31 14.86
N LYS A 44 7.78 8.77 14.84
CA LYS A 44 6.99 9.10 16.03
C LYS A 44 5.83 8.11 16.20
N GLU A 45 5.55 7.68 17.42
CA GLU A 45 4.43 6.77 17.67
C GLU A 45 3.08 7.41 17.31
N ALA A 46 2.26 6.66 16.58
CA ALA A 46 0.92 7.04 16.14
C ALA A 46 -0.17 6.07 16.64
N GLY A 47 0.17 5.22 17.61
CA GLY A 47 -0.75 4.26 18.23
C GLY A 47 -0.79 2.89 17.56
N VAL A 48 -1.89 2.18 17.74
CA VAL A 48 -2.10 0.82 17.21
C VAL A 48 -3.24 0.83 16.19
N ASN A 49 -3.01 0.25 15.02
CA ASN A 49 -4.02 0.21 13.98
C ASN A 49 -5.16 -0.74 14.35
N LYS A 50 -6.39 -0.24 14.22
CA LYS A 50 -7.61 -0.99 14.55
C LYS A 50 -7.75 -2.31 13.77
N TYR A 51 -7.29 -2.36 12.52
CA TYR A 51 -7.52 -3.48 11.60
C TYR A 51 -6.34 -4.45 11.53
N SER A 52 -5.11 -3.95 11.47
CA SER A 52 -3.91 -4.79 11.45
C SER A 52 -3.50 -5.29 12.85
N LYS A 53 -3.95 -4.59 13.92
CA LYS A 53 -3.50 -4.76 15.31
C LYS A 53 -2.00 -4.53 15.54
N GLY A 54 -1.30 -4.00 14.55
CA GLY A 54 0.11 -3.64 14.69
C GLY A 54 0.31 -2.14 14.97
N ALA A 55 1.55 -1.81 15.33
CA ALA A 55 1.95 -0.43 15.63
C ALA A 55 1.85 0.47 14.38
N MET A 56 1.58 1.74 14.62
CA MET A 56 1.62 2.80 13.62
C MET A 56 2.66 3.84 14.03
N TYR A 57 3.34 4.39 13.03
CA TYR A 57 4.28 5.49 13.23
C TYR A 57 4.10 6.56 12.17
N GLU A 58 4.25 7.82 12.57
CA GLU A 58 4.41 8.96 11.67
C GLU A 58 5.89 9.06 11.26
N LEU A 59 6.13 9.27 9.96
CA LEU A 59 7.44 9.63 9.42
C LEU A 59 7.55 11.15 9.34
N ASP A 60 8.76 11.68 9.47
CA ASP A 60 9.03 13.08 9.15
C ASP A 60 8.98 13.28 7.61
N PRO A 61 8.05 14.07 7.06
CA PRO A 61 7.96 14.31 5.63
C PRO A 61 9.22 14.94 5.03
N SER A 62 10.00 15.70 5.82
CA SER A 62 11.22 16.35 5.35
C SER A 62 12.37 15.38 5.06
N GLU A 63 12.35 14.20 5.70
CA GLU A 63 13.30 13.11 5.44
C GLU A 63 12.90 12.28 4.21
N LEU A 64 11.67 12.47 3.72
CA LEU A 64 11.14 11.81 2.55
C LEU A 64 11.30 12.74 1.34
N SER A 65 12.19 12.39 0.41
CA SER A 65 12.48 13.20 -0.79
C SER A 65 11.34 13.17 -1.82
N LEU A 66 10.13 13.58 -1.42
CA LEU A 66 8.93 13.66 -2.24
C LEU A 66 8.27 15.04 -2.06
N GLU A 67 8.38 15.86 -3.09
CA GLU A 67 7.81 17.21 -3.09
C GLU A 67 6.28 17.19 -2.93
N GLY A 68 5.74 18.11 -2.14
CA GLY A 68 4.31 18.23 -1.86
C GLY A 68 3.77 17.20 -0.87
N LEU A 69 4.63 16.40 -0.22
CA LEU A 69 4.24 15.50 0.86
C LEU A 69 3.95 16.28 2.14
N HIS A 70 2.75 16.13 2.69
CA HIS A 70 2.35 16.76 3.95
C HIS A 70 2.51 15.81 5.14
N SER A 71 2.19 14.52 4.94
CA SER A 71 2.28 13.51 5.99
C SER A 71 2.52 12.12 5.41
N ALA A 72 3.17 11.26 6.18
CA ALA A 72 3.28 9.84 5.90
C ALA A 72 3.17 9.02 7.19
N THR A 73 2.26 8.05 7.20
CA THR A 73 2.06 7.11 8.29
C THR A 73 2.34 5.71 7.80
N ILE A 74 3.14 4.96 8.56
CA ILE A 74 3.38 3.54 8.32
C ILE A 74 2.56 2.71 9.29
N VAL A 75 2.02 1.60 8.79
CA VAL A 75 1.18 0.67 9.56
C VAL A 75 1.80 -0.71 9.50
N PHE A 76 2.14 -1.26 10.65
CA PHE A 76 2.62 -2.64 10.77
C PHE A 76 1.47 -3.61 11.04
N GLY A 77 1.68 -4.88 10.68
CA GLY A 77 0.86 -6.00 11.14
C GLY A 77 1.23 -6.43 12.55
N SER A 78 0.38 -7.26 13.16
CA SER A 78 0.68 -7.93 14.43
C SER A 78 1.91 -8.85 14.36
N ASP A 79 2.32 -9.25 13.16
CA ASP A 79 3.54 -10.01 12.87
C ASP A 79 4.80 -9.12 12.73
N GLY A 80 4.67 -7.81 12.97
CA GLY A 80 5.77 -6.85 12.94
C GLY A 80 6.21 -6.42 11.54
N LYS A 81 5.50 -6.83 10.48
CA LYS A 81 5.83 -6.50 9.08
C LYS A 81 5.00 -5.33 8.57
N LEU A 82 5.58 -4.51 7.70
CA LEU A 82 4.92 -3.34 7.12
C LEU A 82 3.74 -3.77 6.27
N GLN A 83 2.54 -3.26 6.54
CA GLN A 83 1.31 -3.57 5.81
C GLN A 83 0.73 -2.36 5.08
N ALA A 84 1.05 -1.13 5.48
CA ALA A 84 0.68 0.03 4.70
C ALA A 84 1.65 1.19 4.86
N VAL A 85 1.72 2.01 3.80
CA VAL A 85 2.21 3.38 3.84
C VAL A 85 1.08 4.26 3.35
N LEU A 86 0.62 5.17 4.21
CA LEU A 86 -0.47 6.09 3.97
C LEU A 86 0.11 7.50 3.89
N SER A 87 -0.16 8.22 2.81
CA SER A 87 0.44 9.54 2.60
C SER A 87 -0.57 10.55 2.10
N THR A 88 -0.51 11.75 2.65
CA THR A 88 -1.28 12.91 2.19
C THR A 88 -0.35 13.89 1.50
N LEU A 89 -0.74 14.35 0.31
CA LEU A 89 0.05 15.23 -0.54
C LEU A 89 -0.79 16.37 -1.10
N SER A 90 -0.12 17.43 -1.56
CA SER A 90 -0.74 18.48 -2.36
C SER A 90 -1.38 17.89 -3.64
N LYS A 91 -2.64 18.28 -3.92
CA LYS A 91 -3.44 17.68 -5.00
C LYS A 91 -2.88 17.93 -6.41
N ASP A 92 -2.08 18.98 -6.61
CA ASP A 92 -1.39 19.27 -7.87
C ASP A 92 -0.42 18.14 -8.27
N LYS A 93 0.01 17.29 -7.33
CA LYS A 93 0.88 16.14 -7.60
C LYS A 93 0.16 14.98 -8.27
N PHE A 94 -1.17 15.00 -8.40
CA PHE A 94 -1.94 13.86 -8.92
C PHE A 94 -1.47 13.38 -10.30
N ASP A 95 -1.36 14.28 -11.28
CA ASP A 95 -1.06 13.89 -12.66
C ASP A 95 0.39 13.35 -12.78
N TYR A 96 1.33 13.94 -12.03
CA TYR A 96 2.71 13.46 -11.92
C TYR A 96 2.77 12.05 -11.30
N LEU A 97 2.10 11.84 -10.17
CA LEU A 97 2.07 10.55 -9.49
C LEU A 97 1.38 9.50 -10.36
N PHE A 98 0.26 9.83 -10.98
CA PHE A 98 -0.45 8.93 -11.89
C PHE A 98 0.45 8.49 -13.05
N GLY A 99 1.10 9.44 -13.73
CA GLY A 99 2.01 9.15 -14.84
C GLY A 99 3.21 8.31 -14.42
N THR A 100 3.74 8.52 -13.21
CA THR A 100 4.87 7.77 -12.65
C THR A 100 4.45 6.34 -12.27
N LEU A 101 3.34 6.18 -11.56
CA LEU A 101 2.87 4.88 -11.07
C LEU A 101 2.37 3.98 -12.20
N LYS A 102 1.72 4.55 -13.23
CA LYS A 102 1.25 3.81 -14.40
C LYS A 102 2.37 3.14 -15.19
N LYS A 103 3.60 3.67 -15.12
CA LYS A 103 4.79 3.05 -15.74
C LYS A 103 5.31 1.85 -14.95
N LYS A 104 5.01 1.79 -13.65
CA LYS A 104 5.58 0.81 -12.71
C LYS A 104 4.62 -0.33 -12.36
N TYR A 105 3.34 -0.02 -12.25
CA TYR A 105 2.35 -0.92 -11.66
C TYR A 105 1.17 -1.15 -12.59
N LYS A 106 0.50 -2.29 -12.42
CA LYS A 106 -0.66 -2.66 -13.24
C LYS A 106 -1.87 -1.82 -12.82
N LEU A 107 -2.33 -0.95 -13.71
CA LEU A 107 -3.58 -0.21 -13.55
C LEU A 107 -4.78 -1.16 -13.59
N VAL A 108 -5.67 -1.09 -12.59
CA VAL A 108 -6.87 -1.96 -12.51
C VAL A 108 -8.18 -1.18 -12.36
N ASN A 109 -8.12 0.09 -11.97
CA ASN A 109 -9.29 0.98 -11.95
C ASN A 109 -8.85 2.44 -12.11
N SER A 110 -9.64 3.24 -12.80
CA SER A 110 -9.41 4.68 -12.95
C SER A 110 -10.72 5.43 -13.20
N SER A 111 -10.92 6.53 -12.49
CA SER A 111 -11.95 7.53 -12.72
C SER A 111 -11.28 8.91 -12.63
N ILE A 112 -11.11 9.58 -13.76
CA ILE A 112 -10.42 10.87 -13.84
C ILE A 112 -11.29 11.83 -14.66
N PRO A 113 -12.41 12.30 -14.11
CA PRO A 113 -13.28 13.24 -14.81
C PRO A 113 -12.61 14.61 -14.95
N PHE A 114 -13.09 15.42 -15.89
CA PHE A 114 -12.63 16.80 -16.05
C PHE A 114 -13.00 17.67 -14.83
N VAL A 115 -14.19 17.44 -14.27
CA VAL A 115 -14.68 18.03 -13.01
C VAL A 115 -15.17 16.89 -12.12
N GLY A 116 -14.74 16.88 -10.85
CA GLY A 116 -15.12 15.87 -9.86
C GLY A 116 -13.92 15.20 -9.22
N ASP A 117 -14.19 14.17 -8.42
CA ASP A 117 -13.17 13.41 -7.70
C ASP A 117 -12.34 12.56 -8.68
N LYS A 118 -11.01 12.60 -8.51
CA LYS A 118 -10.11 11.72 -9.26
C LYS A 118 -9.71 10.53 -8.39
N TYR A 119 -9.82 9.33 -8.93
CA TYR A 119 -9.46 8.10 -8.26
C TYR A 119 -8.74 7.14 -9.21
N VAL A 120 -7.66 6.54 -8.74
CA VAL A 120 -6.92 5.51 -9.48
C VAL A 120 -6.52 4.38 -8.53
N LYS A 121 -6.58 3.14 -9.03
CA LYS A 121 -6.06 1.96 -8.36
C LYS A 121 -5.11 1.19 -9.26
N PHE A 122 -3.94 0.89 -8.72
CA PHE A 122 -2.97 -0.06 -9.27
C PHE A 122 -2.83 -1.27 -8.36
N ILE A 123 -2.28 -2.35 -8.91
CA ILE A 123 -1.81 -3.51 -8.16
C ILE A 123 -0.38 -3.86 -8.55
N ASP A 124 0.38 -4.31 -7.56
CA ASP A 124 1.67 -4.97 -7.75
C ASP A 124 1.86 -5.98 -6.63
N GLY A 125 2.16 -7.23 -6.98
CA GLY A 125 2.18 -8.34 -6.02
C GLY A 125 0.91 -8.42 -5.15
N ASN A 126 1.10 -8.37 -3.83
CA ASN A 126 0.08 -8.35 -2.79
C ASN A 126 -0.33 -6.95 -2.34
N THR A 127 0.10 -5.90 -3.05
CA THR A 127 -0.16 -4.51 -2.67
C THR A 127 -1.19 -3.86 -3.60
N GLU A 128 -2.20 -3.18 -3.00
CA GLU A 128 -3.04 -2.19 -3.69
C GLU A 128 -2.41 -0.81 -3.55
N ILE A 129 -2.25 -0.07 -4.65
CA ILE A 129 -1.79 1.31 -4.66
C ILE A 129 -2.93 2.21 -5.11
N THR A 130 -3.30 3.21 -4.33
CA THR A 130 -4.41 4.12 -4.67
C THR A 130 -3.97 5.57 -4.68
N LEU A 131 -4.43 6.31 -5.69
CA LEU A 131 -4.46 7.76 -5.68
C LEU A 131 -5.91 8.22 -5.52
N ASN A 132 -6.18 9.06 -4.54
CA ASN A 132 -7.51 9.63 -4.31
C ASN A 132 -7.39 11.14 -4.14
N ALA A 133 -7.95 11.91 -5.07
CA ALA A 133 -7.90 13.37 -5.07
C ALA A 133 -9.34 13.92 -5.09
N PRO A 134 -9.91 14.23 -3.91
CA PRO A 134 -11.25 14.81 -3.81
C PRO A 134 -11.32 16.18 -4.49
N HIS A 135 -12.45 16.45 -5.15
CA HIS A 135 -12.69 17.71 -5.86
C HIS A 135 -12.59 18.93 -4.93
N MET A 136 -13.20 18.83 -3.74
CA MET A 136 -13.31 19.93 -2.78
C MET A 136 -12.15 20.01 -1.77
N SER A 137 -11.08 19.21 -1.93
CA SER A 137 -9.89 19.27 -1.08
C SER A 137 -8.70 19.86 -1.84
N PHE A 138 -7.77 20.52 -1.14
CA PHE A 138 -6.45 20.87 -1.69
C PHE A 138 -5.46 19.72 -1.60
N GLU A 139 -5.84 18.65 -0.91
CA GLU A 139 -5.00 17.48 -0.65
C GLU A 139 -5.52 16.25 -1.41
N MET A 140 -4.60 15.30 -1.58
CA MET A 140 -4.87 13.97 -2.12
C MET A 140 -4.15 12.91 -1.28
N ASP A 141 -4.63 11.68 -1.36
CA ASP A 141 -3.98 10.54 -0.73
C ASP A 141 -3.25 9.68 -1.77
N MET A 142 -2.05 9.23 -1.42
CA MET A 142 -1.34 8.14 -2.09
C MET A 142 -1.07 7.04 -1.07
N ASN A 143 -1.74 5.90 -1.23
CA ASN A 143 -1.66 4.80 -0.27
C ASN A 143 -1.14 3.53 -0.93
N TYR A 144 -0.22 2.86 -0.25
CA TYR A 144 0.23 1.50 -0.55
C TYR A 144 -0.28 0.61 0.57
N VAL A 145 -1.11 -0.38 0.26
CA VAL A 145 -1.76 -1.22 1.29
C VAL A 145 -1.73 -2.68 0.89
N ASP A 146 -1.25 -3.53 1.80
CA ASP A 146 -1.33 -4.98 1.67
C ASP A 146 -2.80 -5.44 1.52
N LYS A 147 -3.05 -6.35 0.57
CA LYS A 147 -4.41 -6.83 0.24
C LYS A 147 -5.11 -7.49 1.43
N ASN A 148 -4.39 -8.15 2.34
CA ASN A 148 -5.00 -8.76 3.52
C ASN A 148 -5.46 -7.68 4.50
N LEU A 149 -4.66 -6.64 4.70
CA LEU A 149 -5.07 -5.49 5.51
C LEU A 149 -6.29 -4.79 4.87
N MET A 150 -6.27 -4.56 3.56
CA MET A 150 -7.38 -3.96 2.83
C MET A 150 -8.66 -4.81 2.93
N LYS A 151 -8.55 -6.15 2.89
CA LYS A 151 -9.68 -7.07 3.09
C LYS A 151 -10.25 -6.96 4.50
N LYS A 152 -9.40 -6.97 5.54
CA LYS A 152 -9.83 -6.80 6.94
C LYS A 152 -10.54 -5.46 7.16
N PHE A 153 -9.99 -4.38 6.60
CA PHE A 153 -10.60 -3.06 6.61
C PHE A 153 -12.02 -3.09 6.03
N LYS A 154 -12.18 -3.55 4.78
CA LYS A 154 -13.49 -3.61 4.11
C LYS A 154 -14.50 -4.46 4.88
N GLN A 155 -14.09 -5.63 5.36
CA GLN A 155 -14.96 -6.54 6.11
C GLN A 155 -15.44 -5.91 7.42
N GLN A 156 -14.51 -5.32 8.19
CA GLN A 156 -14.86 -4.72 9.47
C GLN A 156 -15.71 -3.46 9.29
N THR A 157 -15.38 -2.59 8.33
CA THR A 157 -16.19 -1.40 8.03
C THR A 157 -17.60 -1.76 7.59
N ALA A 158 -17.78 -2.79 6.75
CA ALA A 158 -19.12 -3.25 6.35
C ALA A 158 -19.94 -3.75 7.54
N ASN A 159 -19.32 -4.53 8.44
CA ASN A 159 -19.98 -5.02 9.66
C ASN A 159 -20.39 -3.86 10.58
N GLU A 160 -19.51 -2.87 10.77
CA GLU A 160 -19.79 -1.70 11.61
C GLU A 160 -20.92 -0.83 11.04
N GLN A 161 -20.96 -0.65 9.71
CA GLN A 161 -22.07 0.05 9.05
C GLN A 161 -23.39 -0.70 9.21
N GLN A 162 -23.39 -2.04 9.10
CA GLN A 162 -24.60 -2.84 9.31
C GLN A 162 -25.09 -2.75 10.76
N GLN A 163 -24.18 -2.83 11.73
CA GLN A 163 -24.52 -2.67 13.15
C GLN A 163 -25.09 -1.29 13.44
N LYS A 164 -24.51 -0.24 12.85
CA LYS A 164 -25.02 1.13 12.98
C LYS A 164 -26.44 1.25 12.44
N LYS A 165 -26.71 0.72 11.24
CA LYS A 165 -28.07 0.72 10.64
C LYS A 165 -29.08 -0.03 11.51
N ASN A 166 -28.71 -1.20 12.04
CA ASN A 166 -29.60 -1.98 12.91
C ASN A 166 -29.92 -1.21 14.20
N LYS A 167 -28.93 -0.52 14.77
CA LYS A 167 -29.12 0.31 15.97
C LYS A 167 -30.03 1.49 15.69
N GLU A 168 -29.82 2.21 14.58
CA GLU A 168 -30.70 3.32 14.16
C GLU A 168 -32.14 2.83 13.94
N ALA A 169 -32.32 1.70 13.25
CA ALA A 169 -33.65 1.12 13.03
C ALA A 169 -34.35 0.71 14.34
N SER A 170 -33.60 0.29 15.37
CA SER A 170 -34.19 -0.04 16.69
C SER A 170 -34.59 1.18 17.52
N GLN A 171 -34.23 2.38 17.08
CA GLN A 171 -34.57 3.65 17.74
C GLN A 171 -35.73 4.40 17.07
N LEU A 172 -36.20 3.90 15.93
CA LEU A 172 -37.37 4.39 15.18
C LEU A 172 -38.58 3.50 15.49
#